data_AF-A0A4Q6C075-F1
#
_entry.id   AF-A0A4Q6C075-F1
#
_cell.length_a   1.000
_cell.length_b   1.000
_cell.length_c   1.000
_cell.angle_alpha   90.00
_cell.angle_beta   90.00
_cell.angle_gamma   90.00
#
_symmetry.space_group_name_H-M   'P 1'
#
loop_
_entity.id
_entity.type
_entity.pdbx_description
1 polymer ?
#
loop_
_entity_poly.entity_id
_entity_poly.type
_entity_poly.pdbx_seq_one_letter_code
_entity_poly.pdbx_strand_id
1 'polypeptide(L)'
;MFQGLNFVGGRFLGLVIAPVLFCTACGKGSTTEVKSLAQALTEGESCISLRERVWKELYKQADVLANLPDPASVESEMQTLNRDEKVQGLNRSLALVYEEIFSSASQTDDRDSMLARLAELELGDRTTEEKARTQDELETRLVEAEALIARANPNCGAREPIAELPGIDEPAQGTEVPASGSTPLVDANADKAPLFEAYRKTRHAAVYGAYKTLSVAYQSCNAAQLTALDWDSPTVKGITVVGNHTSGVGLKRDVTSPSEVFRTNPYYSKRVGAGTGCFTQTNSPLIYDYGGKPYASSSASTVLDYFKSSGSGTSALGVDCSGYVSSSLLVGGLRLRKNVSSKAVQTSGVSSSMFMNPENNGISCLKKVAVAANGSINPGDIIASSGHVIMVDSVGADPFGIASITRASDCTSANVKTAKFNFTIVQSAPVFGGIGINRMKASEYLEDNA
;
A
#
# COMPACT_ATOMS: atom_id res chain seq x y z
N MET A 1 8.99 2.30 -54.94
CA MET A 1 7.80 1.97 -55.75
C MET A 1 6.66 2.79 -55.19
N PHE A 2 6.38 3.92 -55.84
CA PHE A 2 5.31 4.86 -55.46
C PHE A 2 4.09 4.56 -56.33
N GLN A 3 2.93 4.38 -55.71
CA GLN A 3 1.59 4.52 -56.31
C GLN A 3 0.81 5.39 -55.31
N GLY A 4 0.19 6.53 -55.65
CA GLY A 4 -0.29 7.00 -56.93
C GLY A 4 -1.81 6.83 -56.98
N LEU A 5 -2.55 7.69 -56.28
CA LEU A 5 -4.02 7.79 -56.40
C LEU A 5 -4.44 9.26 -56.46
N ASN A 6 -4.87 9.64 -57.66
CA ASN A 6 -5.62 10.86 -57.95
C ASN A 6 -7.08 10.67 -57.49
N PHE A 7 -7.68 11.70 -56.89
CA PHE A 7 -9.13 11.81 -56.83
C PHE A 7 -9.60 13.21 -57.21
N VAL A 8 -10.64 13.20 -58.04
CA VAL A 8 -11.25 14.30 -58.78
C VAL A 8 -12.19 15.10 -57.87
N GLY A 9 -12.30 16.40 -58.15
CA GLY A 9 -13.03 17.38 -57.34
C GLY A 9 -14.56 17.26 -57.34
N GLY A 10 -15.14 17.88 -56.31
CA GLY A 10 -16.56 18.20 -56.17
C GLY A 10 -16.70 19.48 -55.34
N ARG A 11 -17.47 20.44 -55.86
CA ARG A 11 -17.77 21.74 -55.22
C ARG A 11 -18.98 21.63 -54.28
N PHE A 12 -19.07 22.63 -53.39
CA PHE A 12 -20.24 23.16 -52.67
C PHE A 12 -20.79 22.36 -51.47
N LEU A 13 -20.59 22.90 -50.25
CA LEU A 13 -21.65 23.58 -49.49
C LEU A 13 -21.04 24.31 -48.29
N GLY A 14 -21.47 25.55 -48.05
CA GLY A 14 -21.01 26.36 -46.93
C GLY A 14 -21.46 25.78 -45.59
N LEU A 15 -20.50 25.59 -44.68
CA LEU A 15 -20.74 25.33 -43.27
C LEU A 15 -20.27 26.56 -42.49
N VAL A 16 -21.21 27.24 -41.85
CA VAL A 16 -20.94 28.30 -40.88
C VAL A 16 -20.24 27.65 -39.68
N ILE A 17 -18.93 27.84 -39.57
CA ILE A 17 -18.18 27.47 -38.36
C ILE A 17 -18.49 28.53 -37.31
N ALA A 18 -19.45 28.24 -36.44
CA ALA A 18 -19.56 28.92 -35.17
C ALA A 18 -18.29 28.60 -34.36
N PRO A 19 -17.60 29.59 -33.77
CA PRO A 19 -16.55 29.30 -32.81
C PRO A 19 -17.23 28.68 -31.60
N VAL A 20 -17.14 27.36 -31.48
CA VAL A 20 -17.35 26.66 -30.22
C VAL A 20 -16.26 27.19 -29.29
N LEU A 21 -16.62 28.17 -28.44
CA LEU A 21 -15.93 28.40 -27.19
C LEU A 21 -16.00 27.07 -26.43
N PHE A 22 -15.00 26.21 -26.64
CA PHE A 22 -14.58 25.27 -25.62
C PHE A 22 -14.07 26.13 -24.47
N CYS A 23 -14.98 26.55 -23.60
CA CYS A 23 -14.63 26.92 -22.24
C CYS A 23 -13.95 25.69 -21.66
N THR A 24 -12.63 25.71 -21.68
CA THR A 24 -11.77 24.93 -20.82
C THR A 24 -12.17 25.24 -19.39
N ALA A 25 -13.19 24.53 -18.89
CA ALA A 25 -13.40 24.33 -17.47
C ALA A 25 -12.26 23.43 -16.97
N CYS A 26 -11.02 23.91 -17.07
CA CYS A 26 -9.92 23.37 -16.31
C CYS A 26 -10.30 23.61 -14.85
N GLY A 27 -10.59 22.50 -14.15
CA GLY A 27 -11.18 22.50 -12.83
C GLY A 27 -10.38 23.38 -11.87
N LYS A 28 -10.89 24.58 -11.60
CA LYS A 28 -10.51 25.30 -10.39
C LYS A 28 -11.01 24.43 -9.25
N GLY A 29 -10.09 23.91 -8.41
CA GLY A 29 -10.49 23.42 -7.10
C GLY A 29 -11.44 24.44 -6.48
N SER A 30 -12.51 23.99 -5.82
CA SER A 30 -13.43 24.93 -5.20
C SER A 30 -12.64 25.79 -4.22
N THR A 31 -13.01 27.06 -4.12
CA THR A 31 -12.36 28.01 -3.21
C THR A 31 -12.32 27.50 -1.77
N THR A 32 -13.24 26.61 -1.41
CA THR A 32 -13.30 25.93 -0.11
C THR A 32 -12.11 24.99 0.12
N GLU A 33 -11.67 24.26 -0.90
CA GLU A 33 -10.56 23.31 -0.76
C GLU A 33 -9.20 24.01 -0.67
N VAL A 34 -8.99 25.03 -1.50
CA VAL A 34 -7.79 25.90 -1.42
C VAL A 34 -7.68 26.50 -0.02
N LYS A 35 -8.79 27.01 0.51
CA LYS A 35 -8.86 27.59 1.84
C LYS A 35 -8.60 26.58 2.94
N SER A 36 -9.20 25.39 2.86
CA SER A 36 -8.98 24.30 3.82
C SER A 36 -7.51 23.90 3.89
N LEU A 37 -6.84 23.78 2.73
CA LEU A 37 -5.42 23.46 2.65
C LEU A 37 -4.53 24.58 3.17
N ALA A 38 -4.75 25.82 2.73
CA ALA A 38 -4.03 26.99 3.21
C ALA A 38 -4.19 27.15 4.74
N GLN A 39 -5.38 26.90 5.27
CA GLN A 39 -5.67 26.91 6.69
C GLN A 39 -4.90 25.80 7.42
N ALA A 40 -4.92 24.55 6.94
CA ALA A 40 -4.15 23.45 7.55
C ALA A 40 -2.63 23.71 7.58
N LEU A 41 -2.10 24.40 6.56
CA LEU A 41 -0.70 24.81 6.49
C LEU A 41 -0.39 25.93 7.50
N THR A 42 -1.31 26.89 7.68
CA THR A 42 -1.09 28.12 8.45
C THR A 42 -1.56 28.07 9.91
N GLU A 43 -2.39 27.09 10.29
CA GLU A 43 -2.85 26.86 11.66
C GLU A 43 -1.70 26.37 12.57
N GLY A 44 -0.79 27.27 12.89
CA GLY A 44 0.36 27.06 13.79
C GLY A 44 0.00 27.04 15.28
N GLU A 45 -1.27 27.18 15.63
CA GLU A 45 -1.72 27.25 17.03
C GLU A 45 -1.81 25.86 17.70
N SER A 46 -1.95 24.79 16.91
CA SER A 46 -1.96 23.44 17.48
C SER A 46 -0.54 22.88 17.62
N CYS A 47 -0.21 22.31 18.78
CA CYS A 47 1.06 21.60 19.05
C CYS A 47 1.20 20.27 18.27
N ILE A 48 0.38 20.06 17.23
CA ILE A 48 0.44 18.92 16.31
C ILE A 48 1.63 19.15 15.37
N SER A 49 2.33 18.08 14.98
CA SER A 49 3.44 18.20 14.04
C SER A 49 2.95 18.78 12.70
N LEU A 50 3.72 19.71 12.12
CA LEU A 50 3.42 20.28 10.80
C LEU A 50 3.20 19.17 9.77
N ARG A 51 4.09 18.17 9.77
CA ARG A 51 4.04 17.01 8.88
C ARG A 51 2.69 16.29 8.92
N GLU A 52 2.21 15.95 10.12
CA GLU A 52 0.95 15.21 10.25
C GLU A 52 -0.24 16.00 9.68
N ARG A 53 -0.29 17.32 9.92
CA ARG A 53 -1.34 18.19 9.35
C ARG A 53 -1.26 18.28 7.83
N VAL A 54 -0.06 18.55 7.31
CA VAL A 54 0.21 18.64 5.86
C VAL A 54 -0.25 17.36 5.16
N TRP A 55 0.25 16.20 5.60
CA TRP A 55 -0.09 14.93 4.96
C TRP A 55 -1.57 14.58 5.08
N LYS A 56 -2.19 14.81 6.25
CA LYS A 56 -3.62 14.56 6.45
C LYS A 56 -4.47 15.36 5.47
N GLU A 57 -4.18 16.65 5.30
CA GLU A 57 -4.95 17.50 4.40
C GLU A 57 -4.68 17.17 2.93
N LEU A 58 -3.43 16.91 2.55
CA LEU A 58 -3.08 16.50 1.17
C LEU A 58 -3.78 15.22 0.74
N TYR A 59 -3.80 14.20 1.60
CA TYR A 59 -4.53 12.98 1.30
C TYR A 59 -6.02 13.25 1.12
N LYS A 60 -6.62 14.05 2.02
CA LYS A 60 -8.04 14.42 1.90
C LYS A 60 -8.33 15.13 0.58
N GLN A 61 -7.45 16.04 0.14
CA GLN A 61 -7.60 16.74 -1.14
C GLN A 61 -7.49 15.78 -2.32
N ALA A 62 -6.45 14.94 -2.35
CA ALA A 62 -6.28 13.94 -3.40
C ALA A 62 -7.47 12.97 -3.50
N ASP A 63 -8.05 12.58 -2.36
CA ASP A 63 -9.17 11.65 -2.30
C ASP A 63 -10.50 12.26 -2.77
N VAL A 64 -10.74 13.54 -2.45
CA VAL A 64 -11.98 14.26 -2.83
C VAL A 64 -11.92 14.79 -4.25
N LEU A 65 -10.80 15.40 -4.64
CA LEU A 65 -10.68 16.14 -5.89
C LEU A 65 -10.07 15.33 -7.02
N ALA A 66 -9.42 14.20 -6.71
CA ALA A 66 -8.52 13.51 -7.64
C ALA A 66 -7.42 14.43 -8.22
N ASN A 67 -7.19 15.58 -7.58
CA ASN A 67 -6.19 16.57 -7.95
C ASN A 67 -5.76 17.41 -6.74
N LEU A 68 -4.58 18.01 -6.81
CA LEU A 68 -4.12 18.99 -5.83
C LEU A 68 -4.40 20.42 -6.35
N PRO A 69 -4.73 21.38 -5.49
CA PRO A 69 -4.82 22.79 -5.90
C PRO A 69 -3.50 23.35 -6.45
N ASP A 70 -3.57 24.30 -7.38
CA ASP A 70 -2.37 24.99 -7.90
C ASP A 70 -1.59 25.71 -6.77
N PRO A 71 -0.26 25.53 -6.66
CA PRO A 71 0.59 26.22 -5.68
C PRO A 71 0.37 27.72 -5.58
N ALA A 72 0.19 28.43 -6.70
CA ALA A 72 -0.02 29.87 -6.68
C ALA A 72 -1.35 30.26 -6.00
N SER A 73 -2.38 29.42 -6.16
CA SER A 73 -3.68 29.62 -5.51
C SER A 73 -3.59 29.37 -4.00
N VAL A 74 -2.86 28.34 -3.56
CA VAL A 74 -2.64 28.05 -2.14
C VAL A 74 -1.79 29.14 -1.48
N GLU A 75 -0.73 29.60 -2.14
CA GLU A 75 0.11 30.69 -1.65
C GLU A 75 -0.69 31.99 -1.46
N SER A 76 -1.48 32.38 -2.46
CA SER A 76 -2.34 33.58 -2.40
C SER A 76 -3.33 33.51 -1.22
N GLU A 77 -3.92 32.34 -0.97
CA GLU A 77 -4.84 32.14 0.14
C GLU A 77 -4.11 32.20 1.50
N MET A 78 -2.91 31.61 1.62
CA MET A 78 -2.08 31.73 2.83
C MET A 78 -1.73 33.19 3.16
N GLN A 79 -1.40 34.00 2.14
CA GLN A 79 -1.15 35.43 2.29
C GLN A 79 -2.41 36.20 2.74
N THR A 80 -3.58 35.74 2.30
CA THR A 80 -4.88 36.34 2.69
C THR A 80 -5.23 36.01 4.15
N LEU A 81 -4.96 34.78 4.59
CA LEU A 81 -5.22 34.32 5.97
C LEU A 81 -4.28 34.99 6.99
N ASN A 82 -3.01 35.20 6.64
CA ASN A 82 -1.99 35.74 7.55
C ASN A 82 -1.31 36.99 6.97
N ARG A 83 -1.84 38.16 7.34
CA ARG A 83 -1.27 39.47 6.95
C ARG A 83 -0.13 39.95 7.84
N ASP A 84 0.13 39.28 8.96
CA ASP A 84 1.22 39.64 9.86
C ASP A 84 2.58 39.41 9.16
N GLU A 85 3.39 40.46 9.07
CA GLU A 85 4.74 40.44 8.49
C GLU A 85 5.63 39.36 9.15
N LYS A 86 5.42 39.09 10.44
CA LYS A 86 6.14 38.04 11.19
C LYS A 86 5.84 36.63 10.68
N VAL A 87 4.70 36.43 10.01
CA VAL A 87 4.24 35.13 9.50
C VAL A 87 4.50 34.98 8.00
N GLN A 88 4.82 36.06 7.28
CA GLN A 88 5.11 36.00 5.83
C GLN A 88 6.28 35.06 5.50
N GLY A 89 7.33 35.06 6.33
CA GLY A 89 8.46 34.12 6.16
C GLY A 89 8.05 32.66 6.28
N LEU A 90 7.14 32.35 7.23
CA LEU A 90 6.56 31.03 7.40
C LEU A 90 5.68 30.65 6.21
N ASN A 91 4.79 31.54 5.76
CA ASN A 91 3.93 31.29 4.60
C ASN A 91 4.75 30.97 3.35
N ARG A 92 5.86 31.70 3.11
CA ARG A 92 6.76 31.42 1.98
C ARG A 92 7.41 30.04 2.10
N SER A 93 7.88 29.66 3.28
CA SER A 93 8.48 28.34 3.51
C SER A 93 7.46 27.20 3.32
N LEU A 94 6.23 27.39 3.80
CA LEU A 94 5.12 26.44 3.58
C LEU A 94 4.72 26.34 2.11
N ALA A 95 4.70 27.45 1.38
CA ALA A 95 4.45 27.46 -0.06
C ALA A 95 5.50 26.63 -0.81
N LEU A 96 6.78 26.75 -0.44
CA LEU A 96 7.85 25.93 -0.99
C LEU A 96 7.70 24.44 -0.66
N VAL A 97 7.29 24.08 0.56
CA VAL A 97 6.98 22.68 0.91
C VAL A 97 5.86 22.15 0.00
N TYR A 98 4.79 22.93 -0.15
CA TYR A 98 3.65 22.53 -0.97
C TYR A 98 4.00 22.41 -2.45
N GLU A 99 4.77 23.35 -3.00
CA GLU A 99 5.23 23.33 -4.39
C GLU A 99 6.05 22.07 -4.70
N GLU A 100 6.92 21.65 -3.77
CA GLU A 100 7.71 20.41 -3.92
C GLU A 100 6.81 19.18 -3.98
N ILE A 101 5.84 19.08 -3.06
CA ILE A 101 4.87 17.98 -3.05
C ILE A 101 4.02 18.00 -4.32
N PHE A 102 3.53 19.17 -4.70
CA PHE A 102 2.69 19.35 -5.89
C PHE A 102 3.44 18.94 -7.15
N SER A 103 4.65 19.48 -7.37
CA SER A 103 5.45 19.19 -8.57
C SER A 103 5.74 17.69 -8.73
N SER A 104 5.84 16.98 -7.61
CA SER A 104 6.05 15.55 -7.60
C SER A 104 4.76 14.73 -7.73
N ALA A 105 3.64 15.16 -7.13
CA ALA A 105 2.40 14.38 -7.07
C ALA A 105 1.40 14.71 -8.19
N SER A 106 1.46 15.90 -8.78
CA SER A 106 0.55 16.35 -9.84
C SER A 106 0.88 15.79 -11.23
N GLN A 107 1.95 15.00 -11.35
CA GLN A 107 2.35 14.37 -12.63
C GLN A 107 1.52 13.11 -12.96
N THR A 108 0.50 12.82 -12.16
CA THR A 108 -0.33 11.63 -12.30
C THR A 108 -1.72 11.99 -12.81
N ASP A 109 -2.27 11.15 -13.68
CA ASP A 109 -3.57 11.42 -14.34
C ASP A 109 -4.79 10.98 -13.51
N ASP A 110 -4.58 10.29 -12.38
CA ASP A 110 -5.66 9.69 -11.60
C ASP A 110 -5.43 9.76 -10.08
N ARG A 111 -6.53 9.63 -9.33
CA ARG A 111 -6.58 9.66 -7.87
C ARG A 111 -5.65 8.64 -7.22
N ASP A 112 -5.65 7.39 -7.67
CA ASP A 112 -4.93 6.31 -7.01
C ASP A 112 -3.41 6.45 -7.21
N SER A 113 -2.98 6.86 -8.40
CA SER A 113 -1.60 7.24 -8.68
C SER A 113 -1.15 8.44 -7.83
N MET A 114 -2.00 9.45 -7.65
CA MET A 114 -1.71 10.60 -6.78
C MET A 114 -1.56 10.18 -5.31
N LEU A 115 -2.47 9.33 -4.81
CA LEU A 115 -2.39 8.80 -3.45
C LEU A 115 -1.14 7.94 -3.23
N ALA A 116 -0.80 7.10 -4.22
CA ALA A 116 0.44 6.33 -4.21
C ALA A 116 1.66 7.25 -4.14
N ARG A 117 1.68 8.33 -4.93
CA ARG A 117 2.80 9.27 -4.93
C ARG A 117 2.91 10.05 -3.63
N LEU A 118 1.80 10.49 -3.05
CA LEU A 118 1.79 11.10 -1.72
C LEU A 118 2.29 10.13 -0.63
N ALA A 119 1.91 8.84 -0.73
CA ALA A 119 2.43 7.79 0.15
C ALA A 119 3.92 7.52 -0.03
N GLU A 120 4.45 7.51 -1.26
CA GLU A 120 5.91 7.45 -1.49
C GLU A 120 6.63 8.63 -0.83
N LEU A 121 6.07 9.85 -0.98
CA LEU A 121 6.64 11.06 -0.39
C LEU A 121 6.62 11.00 1.14
N GLU A 122 5.48 10.70 1.75
CA GLU A 122 5.32 10.59 3.21
C GLU A 122 6.19 9.47 3.79
N LEU A 123 6.30 8.32 3.11
CA LEU A 123 7.15 7.22 3.56
C LEU A 123 8.62 7.48 3.31
N GLY A 124 9.01 8.50 2.56
CA GLY A 124 10.42 8.79 2.33
C GLY A 124 11.05 7.85 1.30
N ASP A 125 10.35 7.50 0.22
CA ASP A 125 10.90 6.62 -0.82
C ASP A 125 12.16 7.24 -1.47
N ARG A 126 13.26 6.48 -1.49
CA ARG A 126 14.57 6.86 -2.03
C ARG A 126 15.12 5.81 -3.00
N THR A 127 14.25 4.97 -3.55
CA THR A 127 14.62 3.84 -4.42
C THR A 127 15.29 4.24 -5.73
N THR A 128 15.18 5.52 -6.15
CA THR A 128 15.88 6.10 -7.29
C THR A 128 16.60 7.38 -6.88
N GLU A 129 17.60 7.80 -7.66
CA GLU A 129 18.35 9.05 -7.42
C GLU A 129 17.42 10.27 -7.43
N GLU A 130 16.49 10.32 -8.39
CA GLU A 130 15.48 11.39 -8.47
C GLU A 130 14.60 11.43 -7.21
N LYS A 131 14.08 10.27 -6.77
CA LYS A 131 13.28 10.17 -5.55
C LYS A 131 14.08 10.60 -4.32
N ALA A 132 15.34 10.17 -4.21
CA ALA A 132 16.23 10.57 -3.12
C ALA A 132 16.45 12.10 -3.08
N ARG A 133 16.68 12.73 -4.23
CA ARG A 133 16.82 14.19 -4.34
C ARG A 133 15.55 14.92 -3.90
N THR A 134 14.38 14.52 -4.42
CA THR A 134 13.09 15.10 -4.02
C THR A 134 12.87 14.97 -2.51
N GLN A 135 13.24 13.83 -1.91
CA GLN A 135 13.16 13.64 -0.46
C GLN A 135 14.10 14.57 0.32
N ASP A 136 15.33 14.77 -0.15
CA ASP A 136 16.28 15.67 0.49
C ASP A 136 15.83 17.13 0.44
N GLU A 137 15.29 17.55 -0.71
CA GLU A 137 14.72 18.89 -0.89
C GLU A 137 13.47 19.09 -0.01
N LEU A 138 12.55 18.13 -0.01
CA LEU A 138 11.33 18.19 0.82
C LEU A 138 11.65 18.22 2.32
N GLU A 139 12.57 17.36 2.78
CA GLU A 139 12.99 17.32 4.19
C GLU A 139 13.66 18.63 4.62
N THR A 140 14.51 19.20 3.76
CA THR A 140 15.14 20.51 4.01
C THR A 140 14.07 21.60 4.21
N ARG A 141 13.09 21.68 3.30
CA ARG A 141 12.01 22.68 3.36
C ARG A 141 11.12 22.47 4.59
N LEU A 142 10.83 21.22 4.96
CA LEU A 142 10.04 20.89 6.16
C LEU A 142 10.74 21.32 7.45
N VAL A 143 12.05 21.05 7.58
CA VAL A 143 12.86 21.46 8.73
C VAL A 143 12.90 22.98 8.87
N GLU A 144 13.07 23.70 7.76
CA GLU A 144 13.03 25.17 7.75
C GLU A 144 11.66 25.72 8.21
N ALA A 145 10.57 25.14 7.70
CA ALA A 145 9.22 25.52 8.08
C ALA A 145 8.93 25.23 9.57
N GLU A 146 9.32 24.06 10.06
CA GLU A 146 9.19 23.67 11.47
C GLU A 146 9.97 24.61 12.40
N ALA A 147 11.18 25.04 12.00
CA ALA A 147 11.97 26.02 12.74
C ALA A 147 11.35 27.43 12.74
N LEU A 148 10.64 27.82 11.68
CA LEU A 148 9.87 29.07 11.65
C LEU A 148 8.63 29.00 12.55
N ILE A 149 7.90 27.87 12.55
CA ILE A 149 6.76 27.64 13.45
C ILE A 149 7.20 27.71 14.92
N ALA A 150 8.29 27.02 15.27
CA ALA A 150 8.80 27.01 16.65
C ALA A 150 9.18 28.42 17.14
N ARG A 151 9.70 29.29 16.25
CA ARG A 151 9.98 30.69 16.57
C ARG A 151 8.72 31.54 16.72
N ALA A 152 7.71 31.29 15.88
CA ALA A 152 6.44 32.00 15.93
C ALA A 152 5.57 31.60 17.13
N ASN A 153 5.69 30.36 17.61
CA ASN A 153 4.92 29.83 18.72
C ASN A 153 5.82 29.15 19.77
N PRO A 154 6.44 29.92 20.69
CA PRO A 154 7.34 29.38 21.71
C PRO A 154 6.63 28.45 22.71
N ASN A 155 5.29 28.51 22.80
CA ASN A 155 4.49 27.63 23.65
C ASN A 155 4.32 26.22 23.03
N CYS A 156 4.59 26.04 21.73
CA CYS A 156 4.75 24.73 21.10
C CYS A 156 6.16 24.17 21.36
N GLY A 157 6.68 24.34 22.58
CA GLY A 157 8.05 24.00 22.97
C GLY A 157 8.47 22.63 22.44
N ALA A 158 9.77 22.51 22.10
CA ALA A 158 10.37 21.33 21.49
C ALA A 158 9.78 20.05 22.09
N ARG A 159 8.78 19.50 21.40
CA ARG A 159 8.06 18.33 21.89
C ARG A 159 9.14 17.25 21.95
N GLU A 160 9.34 16.66 23.12
CA GLU A 160 10.21 15.49 23.22
C GLU A 160 9.81 14.56 22.07
N PRO A 161 10.78 14.09 21.25
CA PRO A 161 10.48 13.24 20.10
C PRO A 161 9.51 12.18 20.59
N ILE A 162 8.30 12.15 20.01
CA ILE A 162 7.14 11.40 20.52
C ILE A 162 7.69 10.12 21.12
N ALA A 163 7.75 10.06 22.46
CA ALA A 163 8.33 8.92 23.15
C ALA A 163 7.68 7.72 22.51
N GLU A 164 8.49 6.78 22.01
CA GLU A 164 8.02 5.56 21.37
C GLU A 164 6.78 5.12 22.13
N LEU A 165 5.61 5.27 21.51
CA LEU A 165 4.34 5.01 22.17
C LEU A 165 4.52 3.64 22.83
N PRO A 166 4.39 3.50 24.17
CA PRO A 166 4.48 2.20 24.82
C PRO A 166 3.56 1.28 24.02
N GLY A 167 4.14 0.24 23.44
CA GLY A 167 3.60 -0.41 22.25
C GLY A 167 2.13 -0.78 22.45
N ILE A 168 1.22 -0.02 21.85
CA ILE A 168 -0.24 -0.19 21.87
C ILE A 168 -0.69 -1.03 23.09
N ASP A 169 -0.69 -0.43 24.27
CA ASP A 169 -1.64 -0.88 25.29
C ASP A 169 -3.03 -0.83 24.65
N GLU A 170 -3.80 -1.90 24.87
CA GLU A 170 -5.13 -2.20 24.33
C GLU A 170 -5.93 -0.99 23.80
N PRO A 171 -6.54 -1.08 22.60
CA PRO A 171 -7.55 -0.10 22.24
C PRO A 171 -8.67 -0.14 23.29
N ALA A 172 -8.93 1.02 23.88
CA ALA A 172 -9.99 1.26 24.84
C ALA A 172 -11.29 0.58 24.39
N GLN A 173 -11.89 -0.20 25.29
CA GLN A 173 -13.21 -0.79 25.15
C GLN A 173 -14.18 0.29 24.65
N GLY A 174 -14.63 0.13 23.40
CA GLY A 174 -15.62 1.01 22.80
C GLY A 174 -16.93 0.91 23.58
N THR A 175 -17.42 2.06 24.00
CA THR A 175 -18.73 2.26 24.62
C THR A 175 -19.83 1.66 23.75
N GLU A 176 -20.61 0.76 24.33
CA GLU A 176 -21.70 0.03 23.67
C GLU A 176 -22.75 0.97 23.07
N VAL A 177 -23.11 0.70 21.81
CA VAL A 177 -24.36 1.17 21.20
C VAL A 177 -25.46 0.19 21.63
N PRO A 178 -26.62 0.63 22.14
CA PRO A 178 -27.65 -0.28 22.61
C PRO A 178 -28.35 -0.93 21.41
N ALA A 179 -28.12 -2.23 21.21
CA ALA A 179 -28.88 -3.06 20.28
C ALA A 179 -30.02 -3.78 21.01
N SER A 180 -31.23 -3.50 20.52
CA SER A 180 -32.50 -4.07 20.94
C SER A 180 -32.52 -5.60 20.86
N GLY A 181 -32.79 -6.22 22.02
CA GLY A 181 -33.57 -7.44 22.23
C GLY A 181 -33.53 -8.56 21.18
N SER A 182 -32.63 -9.52 21.37
CA SER A 182 -32.94 -10.94 21.14
C SER A 182 -32.15 -11.81 22.12
N THR A 183 -32.81 -12.86 22.61
CA THR A 183 -32.40 -13.76 23.70
C THR A 183 -31.01 -14.41 23.50
N PRO A 184 -30.19 -14.57 24.56
CA PRO A 184 -28.87 -15.16 24.45
C PRO A 184 -28.95 -16.69 24.36
N LEU A 185 -28.48 -17.24 23.25
CA LEU A 185 -28.08 -18.63 23.14
C LEU A 185 -26.72 -18.77 23.85
N VAL A 186 -26.68 -19.58 24.90
CA VAL A 186 -25.45 -19.94 25.61
C VAL A 186 -24.63 -20.86 24.71
N ASP A 187 -23.53 -20.33 24.15
CA ASP A 187 -22.62 -21.09 23.29
C ASP A 187 -21.60 -21.86 24.15
N ALA A 188 -21.60 -23.19 24.01
CA ALA A 188 -20.71 -24.11 24.70
C ALA A 188 -19.24 -24.06 24.21
N ASN A 189 -18.88 -23.09 23.36
CA ASN A 189 -17.52 -22.85 22.87
C ASN A 189 -16.84 -21.60 23.45
N ALA A 190 -17.39 -20.99 24.51
CA ALA A 190 -16.91 -19.72 25.08
C ALA A 190 -15.45 -19.71 25.60
N ASP A 191 -14.77 -20.86 25.67
CA ASP A 191 -13.40 -20.97 26.19
C ASP A 191 -12.28 -20.89 25.13
N LYS A 192 -12.60 -20.87 23.83
CA LYS A 192 -11.58 -20.66 22.78
C LYS A 192 -11.54 -19.20 22.40
N ALA A 193 -10.45 -18.52 22.75
CA ALA A 193 -10.18 -17.16 22.28
C ALA A 193 -10.45 -17.06 20.76
N PRO A 194 -11.07 -15.97 20.27
CA PRO A 194 -11.32 -15.79 18.84
C PRO A 194 -10.05 -16.07 18.02
N LEU A 195 -10.18 -16.70 16.85
CA LEU A 195 -9.04 -17.21 16.07
C LEU A 195 -7.90 -16.19 15.91
N PHE A 196 -8.24 -14.93 15.61
CA PHE A 196 -7.25 -13.87 15.43
C PHE A 196 -6.57 -13.44 16.73
N GLU A 197 -7.23 -13.54 17.88
CA GLU A 197 -6.58 -13.33 19.18
C GLU A 197 -5.58 -14.44 19.49
N ALA A 198 -5.91 -15.69 19.14
CA ALA A 198 -4.97 -16.79 19.26
C ALA A 198 -3.74 -16.58 18.36
N TYR A 199 -3.93 -16.14 17.10
CA TYR A 199 -2.82 -15.80 16.21
C TYR A 199 -1.99 -14.63 16.72
N ARG A 200 -2.63 -13.57 17.18
CA ARG A 200 -1.94 -12.39 17.73
C ARG A 200 -1.03 -12.75 18.90
N LYS A 201 -1.43 -13.70 19.75
CA LYS A 201 -0.65 -14.18 20.90
C LYS A 201 0.48 -15.16 20.55
N THR A 202 0.35 -15.90 19.45
CA THR A 202 1.23 -17.05 19.16
C THR A 202 2.11 -16.88 17.92
N ARG A 203 1.88 -15.83 17.12
CA ARG A 203 2.60 -15.58 15.88
C ARG A 203 3.37 -14.27 15.95
N HIS A 204 4.44 -14.19 15.17
CA HIS A 204 5.10 -12.91 14.89
C HIS A 204 4.08 -11.93 14.30
N ALA A 205 4.14 -10.64 14.69
CA ALA A 205 3.13 -9.64 14.32
C ALA A 205 2.91 -9.52 12.80
N ALA A 206 3.99 -9.60 12.01
CA ALA A 206 3.91 -9.58 10.55
C ALA A 206 3.17 -10.82 10.00
N VAL A 207 3.41 -12.01 10.57
CA VAL A 207 2.73 -13.26 10.17
C VAL A 207 1.27 -13.25 10.60
N TYR A 208 0.96 -12.74 11.80
CA TYR A 208 -0.42 -12.49 12.23
C TYR A 208 -1.16 -11.60 11.23
N GLY A 209 -0.54 -10.47 10.85
CA GLY A 209 -1.12 -9.55 9.88
C GLY A 209 -1.30 -10.18 8.49
N ALA A 210 -0.34 -10.99 8.04
CA ALA A 210 -0.44 -11.76 6.81
C ALA A 210 -1.61 -12.76 6.84
N TYR A 211 -1.77 -13.50 7.95
CA TYR A 211 -2.85 -14.48 8.11
C TYR A 211 -4.21 -13.80 8.15
N LYS A 212 -4.32 -12.69 8.88
CA LYS A 212 -5.55 -11.89 8.92
C LYS A 212 -5.89 -11.33 7.54
N THR A 213 -4.91 -10.80 6.82
CA THR A 213 -5.09 -10.28 5.46
C THR A 213 -5.54 -11.37 4.50
N LEU A 214 -4.87 -12.52 4.49
CA LEU A 214 -5.23 -13.68 3.68
C LEU A 214 -6.65 -14.18 4.00
N SER A 215 -7.00 -14.27 5.28
CA SER A 215 -8.34 -14.68 5.71
C SER A 215 -9.44 -13.70 5.31
N VAL A 216 -9.18 -12.39 5.39
CA VAL A 216 -10.12 -11.35 4.95
C VAL A 216 -10.29 -11.41 3.43
N ALA A 217 -9.18 -11.40 2.68
CA ALA A 217 -9.16 -11.48 1.22
C ALA A 217 -9.99 -12.63 0.65
N TYR A 218 -9.88 -13.83 1.24
CA TYR A 218 -10.64 -15.01 0.81
C TYR A 218 -11.99 -15.16 1.53
N GLN A 219 -12.35 -14.24 2.43
CA GLN A 219 -13.50 -14.33 3.33
C GLN A 219 -13.59 -15.70 4.05
N SER A 220 -12.44 -16.19 4.53
CA SER A 220 -12.30 -17.52 5.10
C SER A 220 -11.25 -17.55 6.21
N CYS A 221 -11.70 -17.79 7.45
CA CYS A 221 -10.82 -18.00 8.61
C CYS A 221 -9.86 -19.19 8.40
N ASN A 222 -10.27 -20.18 7.60
CA ASN A 222 -9.48 -21.37 7.31
C ASN A 222 -8.42 -21.12 6.23
N ALA A 223 -8.48 -20.03 5.46
CA ALA A 223 -7.55 -19.77 4.36
C ALA A 223 -6.08 -19.82 4.82
N ALA A 224 -5.78 -19.21 5.98
CA ALA A 224 -4.44 -19.24 6.57
C ALA A 224 -4.03 -20.59 7.17
N GLN A 225 -4.98 -21.50 7.41
CA GLN A 225 -4.74 -22.83 7.97
C GLN A 225 -4.56 -23.91 6.89
N LEU A 226 -4.93 -23.61 5.64
CA LEU A 226 -4.72 -24.54 4.54
C LEU A 226 -3.22 -24.82 4.37
N THR A 227 -2.90 -26.07 4.03
CA THR A 227 -1.54 -26.47 3.67
C THR A 227 -0.96 -25.53 2.62
N ALA A 228 0.31 -25.16 2.78
CA ALA A 228 1.02 -24.39 1.78
C ALA A 228 1.01 -25.11 0.43
N LEU A 229 0.84 -24.34 -0.64
CA LEU A 229 0.83 -24.85 -2.00
C LEU A 229 2.19 -25.45 -2.38
N ASP A 230 2.11 -26.39 -3.30
CA ASP A 230 3.20 -27.13 -3.90
C ASP A 230 2.92 -27.43 -5.40
N TRP A 231 3.83 -28.07 -6.10
CA TRP A 231 3.73 -28.39 -7.53
C TRP A 231 2.54 -29.28 -7.88
N ASP A 232 2.05 -30.06 -6.91
CA ASP A 232 0.86 -30.89 -7.07
C ASP A 232 -0.45 -30.08 -6.86
N SER A 233 -0.34 -28.84 -6.38
CA SER A 233 -1.49 -27.97 -6.18
C SER A 233 -2.11 -27.54 -7.51
N PRO A 234 -3.45 -27.52 -7.62
CA PRO A 234 -4.11 -27.22 -8.88
C PRO A 234 -3.96 -25.73 -9.27
N THR A 235 -3.72 -25.50 -10.55
CA THR A 235 -3.76 -24.17 -11.18
C THR A 235 -5.19 -23.61 -11.21
N VAL A 236 -5.33 -22.33 -10.87
CA VAL A 236 -6.59 -21.59 -10.95
C VAL A 236 -6.97 -21.34 -12.41
N LYS A 237 -8.26 -21.55 -12.72
CA LYS A 237 -8.85 -21.30 -14.04
C LYS A 237 -9.77 -20.08 -13.99
N GLY A 238 -10.05 -19.49 -15.16
CA GLY A 238 -10.95 -18.34 -15.29
C GLY A 238 -10.29 -16.97 -15.10
N ILE A 239 -8.95 -16.93 -15.09
CA ILE A 239 -8.13 -15.71 -15.09
C ILE A 239 -7.36 -15.66 -16.40
N THR A 240 -7.34 -14.51 -17.06
CA THR A 240 -6.63 -14.32 -18.33
C THR A 240 -5.81 -13.05 -18.33
N VAL A 241 -4.69 -13.06 -19.05
CA VAL A 241 -3.91 -11.85 -19.34
C VAL A 241 -4.63 -11.05 -20.42
N VAL A 242 -4.97 -9.80 -20.13
CA VAL A 242 -5.71 -8.91 -21.04
C VAL A 242 -4.84 -7.81 -21.66
N GLY A 243 -3.58 -7.71 -21.25
CA GLY A 243 -2.62 -6.77 -21.81
C GLY A 243 -1.43 -6.54 -20.89
N ASN A 244 -0.72 -5.43 -21.15
CA ASN A 244 0.37 -4.93 -20.32
C ASN A 244 -0.06 -3.67 -19.57
N HIS A 245 0.58 -3.39 -18.44
CA HIS A 245 0.44 -2.10 -17.77
C HIS A 245 1.08 -0.98 -18.60
N THR A 246 0.60 0.25 -18.44
CA THR A 246 1.07 1.43 -19.19
C THR A 246 2.53 1.76 -18.92
N SER A 247 3.05 1.34 -17.76
CA SER A 247 4.47 1.38 -17.41
C SER A 247 5.36 0.51 -18.31
N GLY A 248 4.77 -0.38 -19.12
CA GLY A 248 5.51 -1.39 -19.88
C GLY A 248 6.03 -2.55 -19.03
N VAL A 249 5.79 -2.53 -17.72
CA VAL A 249 6.22 -3.56 -16.77
C VAL A 249 5.01 -4.29 -16.21
N GLY A 250 5.02 -5.62 -16.28
CA GLY A 250 3.99 -6.47 -15.72
C GLY A 250 2.75 -6.65 -16.62
N LEU A 251 2.04 -7.74 -16.38
CA LEU A 251 0.86 -8.15 -17.14
C LEU A 251 -0.42 -7.77 -16.40
N LYS A 252 -1.38 -7.20 -17.13
CA LYS A 252 -2.76 -6.97 -16.67
C LYS A 252 -3.55 -8.27 -16.72
N ARG A 253 -4.28 -8.58 -15.66
CA ARG A 253 -5.15 -9.76 -15.60
C ARG A 253 -6.60 -9.39 -15.33
N ASP A 254 -7.50 -10.19 -15.87
CA ASP A 254 -8.94 -10.08 -15.64
C ASP A 254 -9.56 -11.45 -15.36
N VAL A 255 -10.72 -11.44 -14.71
CA VAL A 255 -11.50 -12.62 -14.34
C VAL A 255 -12.56 -12.88 -15.42
N THR A 256 -12.25 -13.76 -16.37
CA THR A 256 -13.17 -14.13 -17.46
C THR A 256 -14.23 -15.15 -17.07
N SER A 257 -13.98 -15.93 -16.00
CA SER A 257 -14.95 -16.88 -15.47
C SER A 257 -14.87 -16.93 -13.95
N PRO A 258 -15.63 -16.08 -13.23
CA PRO A 258 -15.63 -16.07 -11.76
C PRO A 258 -15.97 -17.44 -11.16
N SER A 259 -16.93 -18.17 -11.75
CA SER A 259 -17.32 -19.50 -11.27
C SER A 259 -16.18 -20.51 -11.34
N GLU A 260 -15.36 -20.47 -12.39
CA GLU A 260 -14.17 -21.30 -12.51
C GLU A 260 -13.10 -20.93 -11.49
N VAL A 261 -12.90 -19.63 -11.22
CA VAL A 261 -11.99 -19.17 -10.16
C VAL A 261 -12.44 -19.72 -8.80
N PHE A 262 -13.71 -19.54 -8.43
CA PHE A 262 -14.23 -20.04 -7.16
C PHE A 262 -14.14 -21.57 -7.03
N ARG A 263 -14.33 -22.29 -8.14
CA ARG A 263 -14.28 -23.76 -8.17
C ARG A 263 -12.86 -24.32 -8.09
N THR A 264 -11.90 -23.67 -8.73
CA THR A 264 -10.53 -24.20 -8.89
C THR A 264 -9.52 -23.58 -7.94
N ASN A 265 -9.80 -22.41 -7.36
CA ASN A 265 -8.92 -21.76 -6.40
C ASN A 265 -8.90 -22.56 -5.07
N PRO A 266 -7.72 -23.02 -4.60
CA PRO A 266 -7.57 -23.78 -3.36
C PRO A 266 -8.16 -23.12 -2.09
N TYR A 267 -8.16 -21.78 -2.03
CA TYR A 267 -8.66 -21.02 -0.88
C TYR A 267 -10.17 -20.81 -0.94
N TYR A 268 -10.71 -20.54 -2.14
CA TYR A 268 -12.14 -20.35 -2.33
C TYR A 268 -12.93 -21.67 -2.35
N SER A 269 -12.41 -22.72 -2.97
CA SER A 269 -13.10 -24.01 -3.11
C SER A 269 -13.37 -24.70 -1.77
N LYS A 270 -12.59 -24.37 -0.74
CA LYS A 270 -12.73 -24.88 0.63
C LYS A 270 -13.42 -23.90 1.58
N ARG A 271 -13.93 -22.76 1.08
CA ARG A 271 -14.58 -21.77 1.94
C ARG A 271 -15.94 -22.29 2.41
N VAL A 272 -16.26 -22.00 3.66
CA VAL A 272 -17.65 -22.08 4.13
C VAL A 272 -18.37 -20.85 3.59
N GLY A 273 -19.58 -21.03 3.06
CA GLY A 273 -20.39 -19.92 2.55
C GLY A 273 -20.58 -18.84 3.60
N ALA A 274 -20.68 -17.58 3.15
CA ALA A 274 -20.98 -16.48 4.05
C ALA A 274 -22.33 -16.71 4.75
N GLY A 275 -22.41 -16.37 6.04
CA GLY A 275 -23.65 -16.44 6.79
C GLY A 275 -24.73 -15.52 6.21
N THR A 276 -25.99 -15.77 6.55
CA THR A 276 -27.10 -14.90 6.14
C THR A 276 -26.86 -13.46 6.58
N GLY A 277 -27.01 -12.51 5.65
CA GLY A 277 -26.79 -11.08 5.92
C GLY A 277 -25.34 -10.61 5.78
N CYS A 278 -24.37 -11.52 5.57
CA CYS A 278 -23.01 -11.14 5.23
C CYS A 278 -22.87 -10.85 3.73
N PHE A 279 -22.07 -9.83 3.37
CA PHE A 279 -21.69 -9.66 1.97
C PHE A 279 -20.76 -10.81 1.54
N THR A 280 -20.88 -11.23 0.28
CA THR A 280 -20.07 -12.30 -0.29
C THR A 280 -19.42 -11.86 -1.59
N GLN A 281 -18.17 -12.25 -1.79
CA GLN A 281 -17.38 -11.89 -2.96
C GLN A 281 -17.63 -12.77 -4.18
N THR A 282 -18.79 -13.41 -4.33
CA THR A 282 -19.02 -14.47 -5.34
C THR A 282 -18.80 -14.06 -6.81
N ASN A 283 -18.74 -12.76 -7.11
CA ASN A 283 -18.62 -12.26 -8.48
C ASN A 283 -17.29 -11.53 -8.75
N SER A 284 -16.45 -11.35 -7.73
CA SER A 284 -15.22 -10.58 -7.84
C SER A 284 -14.15 -11.25 -6.98
N PRO A 285 -13.57 -12.37 -7.43
CA PRO A 285 -12.49 -13.02 -6.69
C PRO A 285 -11.24 -12.14 -6.72
N LEU A 286 -10.49 -12.13 -5.61
CA LEU A 286 -9.16 -11.55 -5.55
C LEU A 286 -8.20 -12.38 -6.40
N ILE A 287 -7.41 -11.70 -7.22
CA ILE A 287 -6.38 -12.29 -8.08
C ILE A 287 -5.05 -11.55 -7.89
N TYR A 288 -3.98 -12.14 -8.43
CA TYR A 288 -2.73 -11.40 -8.57
C TYR A 288 -2.86 -10.43 -9.74
N ASP A 289 -2.52 -9.17 -9.51
CA ASP A 289 -2.32 -8.19 -10.57
C ASP A 289 -1.12 -7.32 -10.26
N TYR A 290 -0.25 -7.08 -11.25
CA TYR A 290 0.94 -6.28 -11.05
C TYR A 290 0.55 -4.82 -10.77
N GLY A 291 1.14 -4.20 -9.74
CA GLY A 291 0.74 -2.86 -9.29
C GLY A 291 -0.60 -2.82 -8.55
N GLY A 292 -1.33 -3.93 -8.46
CA GLY A 292 -2.60 -4.00 -7.73
C GLY A 292 -2.40 -3.72 -6.24
N LYS A 293 -3.30 -2.94 -5.65
CA LYS A 293 -3.31 -2.58 -4.24
C LYS A 293 -4.74 -2.73 -3.69
N PRO A 294 -4.92 -3.07 -2.40
CA PRO A 294 -6.24 -2.93 -1.79
C PRO A 294 -6.65 -1.46 -1.80
N TYR A 295 -7.95 -1.21 -1.92
CA TYR A 295 -8.46 0.15 -1.86
C TYR A 295 -8.23 0.74 -0.47
N ALA A 296 -7.80 2.00 -0.43
CA ALA A 296 -7.70 2.81 0.77
C ALA A 296 -8.16 4.23 0.45
N SER A 297 -8.94 4.82 1.36
CA SER A 297 -9.23 6.27 1.38
C SER A 297 -8.22 7.04 2.24
N SER A 298 -8.25 8.36 2.11
CA SER A 298 -7.36 9.29 2.81
C SER A 298 -7.56 9.42 4.31
N SER A 299 -8.67 8.90 4.86
CA SER A 299 -9.03 9.14 6.25
C SER A 299 -8.06 8.46 7.24
N ALA A 300 -7.87 9.05 8.43
CA ALA A 300 -7.03 8.44 9.46
C ALA A 300 -7.63 7.13 10.03
N SER A 301 -8.93 6.91 9.84
CA SER A 301 -9.69 5.72 10.25
C SER A 301 -9.88 4.70 9.12
N THR A 302 -9.12 4.83 8.02
CA THR A 302 -9.37 4.04 6.81
C THR A 302 -9.12 2.55 7.01
N VAL A 303 -10.03 1.76 6.43
CA VAL A 303 -9.93 0.31 6.30
C VAL A 303 -9.21 -0.03 4.99
N LEU A 304 -8.25 -0.95 5.02
CA LEU A 304 -7.75 -1.61 3.82
C LEU A 304 -8.86 -2.50 3.26
N ASP A 305 -9.43 -2.09 2.12
CA ASP A 305 -10.56 -2.76 1.50
C ASP A 305 -10.11 -3.62 0.32
N TYR A 306 -10.04 -4.93 0.56
CA TYR A 306 -9.74 -5.93 -0.46
C TYR A 306 -10.91 -6.23 -1.39
N PHE A 307 -12.06 -5.62 -1.15
CA PHE A 307 -13.32 -5.91 -1.83
C PHE A 307 -13.75 -4.81 -2.80
N LYS A 308 -12.94 -3.76 -2.89
CA LYS A 308 -13.08 -2.66 -3.84
C LYS A 308 -11.78 -2.53 -4.64
N SER A 309 -11.90 -2.43 -5.96
CA SER A 309 -10.75 -2.20 -6.84
C SER A 309 -10.19 -0.80 -6.61
N SER A 310 -8.85 -0.69 -6.57
CA SER A 310 -8.11 0.58 -6.53
C SER A 310 -7.58 1.01 -7.91
N GLY A 311 -8.13 0.46 -9.00
CA GLY A 311 -7.89 1.01 -10.33
C GLY A 311 -6.56 0.67 -11.01
N SER A 312 -6.06 -0.57 -10.94
CA SER A 312 -4.86 -1.01 -11.68
C SER A 312 -5.04 -1.11 -13.22
N GLY A 313 -6.10 -0.52 -13.77
CA GLY A 313 -6.43 -0.60 -15.20
C GLY A 313 -7.16 -1.87 -15.62
N THR A 314 -7.65 -2.68 -14.67
CA THR A 314 -8.68 -3.72 -14.88
C THR A 314 -9.78 -3.61 -13.81
N SER A 315 -10.92 -4.29 -14.02
CA SER A 315 -12.02 -4.34 -13.05
C SER A 315 -11.81 -5.39 -11.97
N ALA A 316 -10.78 -6.23 -12.09
CA ALA A 316 -10.49 -7.28 -11.13
C ALA A 316 -10.03 -6.71 -9.79
N LEU A 317 -10.29 -7.45 -8.72
CA LEU A 317 -9.69 -7.18 -7.42
C LEU A 317 -8.26 -7.70 -7.46
N GLY A 318 -7.31 -6.80 -7.67
CA GLY A 318 -5.90 -7.11 -7.83
C GLY A 318 -5.09 -6.75 -6.59
N VAL A 319 -4.16 -7.62 -6.21
CA VAL A 319 -3.10 -7.27 -5.25
C VAL A 319 -1.76 -7.81 -5.72
N ASP A 320 -0.73 -6.97 -5.71
CA ASP A 320 0.63 -7.38 -6.00
C ASP A 320 1.40 -7.78 -4.73
N CYS A 321 2.67 -8.16 -4.93
CA CYS A 321 3.53 -8.63 -3.87
C CYS A 321 3.76 -7.57 -2.76
N SER A 322 4.06 -6.32 -3.14
CA SER A 322 4.34 -5.26 -2.16
C SER A 322 3.07 -4.77 -1.46
N GLY A 323 1.94 -4.74 -2.16
CA GLY A 323 0.62 -4.44 -1.62
C GLY A 323 0.23 -5.45 -0.55
N TYR A 324 0.44 -6.74 -0.80
CA TYR A 324 0.16 -7.77 0.20
C TYR A 324 1.08 -7.67 1.42
N VAL A 325 2.40 -7.55 1.21
CA VAL A 325 3.36 -7.49 2.33
C VAL A 325 3.16 -6.23 3.18
N SER A 326 3.00 -5.05 2.55
CA SER A 326 2.73 -3.81 3.28
C SER A 326 1.40 -3.86 4.05
N SER A 327 0.33 -4.38 3.43
CA SER A 327 -0.96 -4.57 4.11
C SER A 327 -0.83 -5.50 5.32
N SER A 328 -0.07 -6.59 5.17
CA SER A 328 0.20 -7.52 6.26
C SER A 328 0.89 -6.84 7.44
N LEU A 329 1.87 -5.97 7.19
CA LEU A 329 2.54 -5.21 8.24
C LEU A 329 1.58 -4.26 8.97
N LEU A 330 0.80 -3.47 8.22
CA LEU A 330 -0.15 -2.51 8.79
C LEU A 330 -1.27 -3.21 9.57
N VAL A 331 -1.85 -4.29 9.04
CA VAL A 331 -2.87 -5.11 9.72
C VAL A 331 -2.30 -5.78 10.98
N GLY A 332 -1.01 -6.09 10.96
CA GLY A 332 -0.26 -6.57 12.13
C GLY A 332 -0.01 -5.50 13.20
N GLY A 333 -0.39 -4.24 12.96
CA GLY A 333 -0.14 -3.11 13.86
C GLY A 333 1.29 -2.57 13.79
N LEU A 334 2.06 -2.97 12.77
CA LEU A 334 3.44 -2.53 12.59
C LEU A 334 3.49 -1.19 11.85
N ARG A 335 4.49 -0.38 12.20
CA ARG A 335 4.81 0.86 11.49
C ARG A 335 5.83 0.60 10.41
N LEU A 336 5.72 1.34 9.30
CA LEU A 336 6.69 1.27 8.21
C LEU A 336 7.84 2.26 8.41
N ARG A 337 7.56 3.46 8.93
CA ARG A 337 8.54 4.53 9.14
C ARG A 337 8.49 5.06 10.57
N LYS A 338 9.65 5.38 11.14
CA LYS A 338 9.76 6.02 12.46
C LYS A 338 9.10 7.39 12.44
N ASN A 339 8.43 7.76 13.54
CA ASN A 339 7.75 9.06 13.71
C ASN A 339 6.66 9.38 12.67
N VAL A 340 6.22 8.39 11.90
CA VAL A 340 5.09 8.50 10.97
C VAL A 340 4.02 7.52 11.41
N SER A 341 2.78 8.00 11.51
CA SER A 341 1.63 7.15 11.83
C SER A 341 1.36 6.17 10.70
N SER A 342 1.04 4.92 11.03
CA SER A 342 0.54 3.94 10.06
C SER A 342 -0.82 4.39 9.49
N LYS A 343 -0.93 4.43 8.16
CA LYS A 343 -2.19 4.73 7.46
C LYS A 343 -2.44 3.67 6.38
N ALA A 344 -3.69 3.27 6.17
CA ALA A 344 -4.02 2.31 5.12
C ALA A 344 -3.51 2.75 3.74
N VAL A 345 -3.65 4.03 3.40
CA VAL A 345 -3.20 4.59 2.10
C VAL A 345 -1.69 4.41 1.84
N GLN A 346 -0.88 4.21 2.88
CA GLN A 346 0.55 3.99 2.72
C GLN A 346 0.86 2.72 1.94
N THR A 347 -0.03 1.71 1.91
CA THR A 347 0.19 0.50 1.09
C THR A 347 0.35 0.82 -0.39
N SER A 348 -0.30 1.90 -0.86
CA SER A 348 -0.22 2.32 -2.26
C SER A 348 1.15 2.88 -2.63
N GLY A 349 1.89 3.44 -1.68
CA GLY A 349 3.23 4.00 -1.89
C GLY A 349 4.38 3.03 -1.64
N VAL A 350 4.11 1.80 -1.20
CA VAL A 350 5.18 0.82 -0.90
C VAL A 350 5.50 -0.02 -2.14
N SER A 351 6.72 0.11 -2.67
CA SER A 351 7.25 -0.74 -3.74
C SER A 351 8.09 -1.91 -3.20
N SER A 352 8.31 -2.94 -4.03
CA SER A 352 9.22 -4.05 -3.68
C SER A 352 10.66 -3.56 -3.47
N SER A 353 11.11 -2.59 -4.25
CA SER A 353 12.45 -1.99 -4.13
C SER A 353 12.68 -1.30 -2.78
N MET A 354 11.63 -0.78 -2.14
CA MET A 354 11.78 -0.21 -0.79
C MET A 354 12.22 -1.28 0.21
N PHE A 355 11.76 -2.52 0.08
CA PHE A 355 12.15 -3.63 0.97
C PHE A 355 13.58 -4.14 0.74
N MET A 356 14.26 -3.80 -0.34
CA MET A 356 15.64 -4.24 -0.59
C MET A 356 16.65 -3.56 0.34
N ASN A 357 16.38 -2.31 0.71
CA ASN A 357 17.20 -1.53 1.63
C ASN A 357 16.30 -0.65 2.51
N PRO A 358 15.50 -1.26 3.39
CA PRO A 358 14.36 -0.60 4.02
C PRO A 358 14.72 0.66 4.81
N GLU A 359 15.83 0.62 5.54
CA GLU A 359 16.32 1.74 6.36
C GLU A 359 16.64 2.98 5.52
N ASN A 360 17.17 2.75 4.32
CA ASN A 360 17.60 3.82 3.41
C ASN A 360 16.54 4.17 2.35
N ASN A 361 15.49 3.35 2.20
CA ASN A 361 14.43 3.54 1.21
C ASN A 361 13.09 3.94 1.87
N GLY A 362 13.14 4.60 3.03
CA GLY A 362 11.98 5.25 3.65
C GLY A 362 11.25 4.44 4.71
N ILE A 363 11.25 3.11 4.60
CA ILE A 363 10.58 2.21 5.56
C ILE A 363 11.49 1.86 6.77
N SER A 364 11.91 2.90 7.49
CA SER A 364 12.94 2.87 8.54
C SER A 364 12.60 2.12 9.83
N CYS A 365 11.39 1.57 9.98
CA CYS A 365 11.08 0.63 11.06
C CYS A 365 11.51 -0.80 10.74
N LEU A 366 11.84 -1.09 9.48
CA LEU A 366 12.41 -2.35 9.06
C LEU A 366 13.92 -2.22 8.88
N LYS A 367 14.63 -3.32 9.12
CA LYS A 367 16.08 -3.41 8.96
C LYS A 367 16.47 -4.61 8.15
N LYS A 368 17.66 -4.56 7.54
CA LYS A 368 18.20 -5.72 6.83
C LYS A 368 18.42 -6.88 7.82
N VAL A 369 17.93 -8.06 7.45
CA VAL A 369 18.15 -9.27 8.25
C VAL A 369 19.65 -9.60 8.23
N ALA A 370 20.22 -9.77 9.42
CA ALA A 370 21.59 -10.24 9.58
C ALA A 370 21.56 -11.77 9.77
N VAL A 371 22.05 -12.49 8.76
CA VAL A 371 22.20 -13.95 8.81
C VAL A 371 23.63 -14.27 9.23
N ALA A 372 23.81 -15.16 10.21
CA ALA A 372 25.09 -15.54 10.77
C ALA A 372 25.11 -17.04 11.09
N ALA A 373 26.25 -17.60 11.50
CA ALA A 373 26.34 -19.03 11.84
C ALA A 373 25.31 -19.49 12.91
N ASN A 374 24.92 -18.58 13.80
CA ASN A 374 23.92 -18.80 14.85
C ASN A 374 22.58 -18.08 14.59
N GLY A 375 22.42 -17.45 13.41
CA GLY A 375 21.24 -16.67 13.06
C GLY A 375 20.68 -17.12 11.72
N SER A 376 19.43 -17.56 11.71
CA SER A 376 18.71 -17.95 10.49
C SER A 376 17.57 -16.96 10.21
N ILE A 377 16.83 -17.23 9.14
CA ILE A 377 15.56 -16.55 8.90
C ILE A 377 14.53 -16.92 9.97
N ASN A 378 13.62 -15.99 10.24
CA ASN A 378 12.54 -16.13 11.19
C ASN A 378 11.19 -15.92 10.51
N PRO A 379 10.09 -16.47 11.07
CA PRO A 379 8.74 -16.09 10.68
C PRO A 379 8.55 -14.57 10.73
N GLY A 380 8.11 -13.97 9.63
CA GLY A 380 7.93 -12.54 9.46
C GLY A 380 9.09 -11.82 8.76
N ASP A 381 10.24 -12.46 8.56
CA ASP A 381 11.31 -11.91 7.74
C ASP A 381 10.83 -11.72 6.30
N ILE A 382 11.35 -10.69 5.62
CA ILE A 382 10.95 -10.32 4.27
C ILE A 382 12.13 -10.53 3.33
N ILE A 383 11.89 -11.25 2.23
CA ILE A 383 12.86 -11.45 1.16
C ILE A 383 12.41 -10.57 -0.01
N ALA A 384 13.29 -9.69 -0.47
CA ALA A 384 12.98 -8.71 -1.51
C ALA A 384 14.04 -8.72 -2.61
N SER A 385 13.59 -8.57 -3.84
CA SER A 385 14.40 -8.35 -5.04
C SER A 385 13.78 -7.23 -5.88
N SER A 386 14.49 -6.82 -6.94
CA SER A 386 13.93 -5.84 -7.87
C SER A 386 12.71 -6.45 -8.55
N GLY A 387 11.52 -5.94 -8.23
CA GLY A 387 10.25 -6.37 -8.81
C GLY A 387 9.46 -7.40 -8.01
N HIS A 388 10.00 -7.98 -6.93
CA HIS A 388 9.24 -8.93 -6.10
C HIS A 388 9.57 -8.87 -4.61
N VAL A 389 8.58 -9.20 -3.78
CA VAL A 389 8.75 -9.29 -2.33
C VAL A 389 7.87 -10.40 -1.75
N ILE A 390 8.44 -11.19 -0.85
CA ILE A 390 7.76 -12.28 -0.15
C ILE A 390 8.07 -12.20 1.34
N MET A 391 7.19 -12.77 2.17
CA MET A 391 7.40 -12.85 3.61
C MET A 391 7.54 -14.32 4.02
N VAL A 392 8.48 -14.61 4.91
CA VAL A 392 8.65 -15.93 5.53
C VAL A 392 7.49 -16.17 6.47
N ASP A 393 6.73 -17.23 6.22
CA ASP A 393 5.57 -17.60 7.01
C ASP A 393 5.96 -18.50 8.19
N SER A 394 6.67 -19.58 7.90
CA SER A 394 7.14 -20.55 8.90
C SER A 394 8.47 -21.14 8.52
N VAL A 395 9.27 -21.50 9.51
CA VAL A 395 10.66 -21.94 9.38
C VAL A 395 10.79 -23.33 10.02
N GLY A 396 11.33 -24.30 9.27
CA GLY A 396 11.65 -25.63 9.76
C GLY A 396 13.04 -25.71 10.43
N ALA A 397 13.43 -26.89 10.90
CA ALA A 397 14.65 -27.06 11.70
C ALA A 397 15.97 -26.75 10.95
N ASP A 398 16.00 -26.91 9.63
CA ASP A 398 17.14 -26.58 8.75
C ASP A 398 16.61 -25.85 7.51
N PRO A 399 16.28 -24.54 7.62
CA PRO A 399 15.54 -23.85 6.59
C PRO A 399 16.28 -23.75 5.26
N PHE A 400 17.61 -23.83 5.27
CA PHE A 400 18.42 -23.78 4.06
C PHE A 400 18.98 -25.15 3.64
N GLY A 401 18.70 -26.22 4.38
CA GLY A 401 19.24 -27.54 4.09
C GLY A 401 20.76 -27.64 4.23
N ILE A 402 21.37 -26.80 5.08
CA ILE A 402 22.81 -26.61 5.20
C ILE A 402 23.41 -27.30 6.42
N ALA A 403 22.63 -27.99 7.25
CA ALA A 403 23.13 -28.65 8.46
C ALA A 403 24.24 -29.69 8.16
N SER A 404 24.24 -30.27 6.96
CA SER A 404 25.31 -31.18 6.52
C SER A 404 26.58 -30.50 6.01
N ILE A 405 26.59 -29.17 5.84
CA ILE A 405 27.72 -28.39 5.34
C ILE A 405 28.54 -27.93 6.56
N THR A 406 29.65 -28.62 6.82
CA THR A 406 30.46 -28.38 8.03
C THR A 406 31.64 -27.44 7.80
N ARG A 407 31.96 -27.09 6.55
CA ARG A 407 33.07 -26.19 6.18
C ARG A 407 32.57 -25.01 5.38
N ALA A 408 33.08 -23.82 5.69
CA ALA A 408 32.74 -22.60 4.95
C ALA A 408 33.06 -22.71 3.45
N SER A 409 34.14 -23.41 3.08
CA SER A 409 34.50 -23.68 1.68
C SER A 409 33.46 -24.50 0.92
N ASP A 410 32.66 -25.29 1.65
CA ASP A 410 31.62 -26.13 1.07
C ASP A 410 30.27 -25.40 0.99
N CYS A 411 30.17 -24.18 1.53
CA CYS A 411 28.98 -23.32 1.44
C CYS A 411 28.91 -22.64 0.06
N THR A 412 28.74 -23.45 -0.98
CA THR A 412 28.64 -23.02 -2.38
C THR A 412 27.22 -23.22 -2.91
N SER A 413 26.85 -22.51 -3.97
CA SER A 413 25.57 -22.74 -4.68
C SER A 413 25.44 -24.18 -5.22
N ALA A 414 26.55 -24.88 -5.42
CA ALA A 414 26.55 -26.30 -5.79
C ALA A 414 26.07 -27.20 -4.65
N ASN A 415 26.29 -26.81 -3.39
CA ASN A 415 25.96 -27.62 -2.21
C ASN A 415 24.70 -27.13 -1.47
N VAL A 416 24.38 -25.85 -1.56
CA VAL A 416 23.13 -25.27 -1.04
C VAL A 416 22.04 -25.43 -2.10
N LYS A 417 21.20 -26.45 -1.94
CA LYS A 417 20.14 -26.78 -2.91
C LYS A 417 18.79 -26.23 -2.46
N THR A 418 18.13 -25.47 -3.33
CA THR A 418 16.76 -24.95 -3.11
C THR A 418 15.76 -26.05 -2.76
N ALA A 419 15.86 -27.22 -3.40
CA ALA A 419 15.03 -28.39 -3.09
C ALA A 419 15.11 -28.87 -1.62
N LYS A 420 16.15 -28.46 -0.87
CA LYS A 420 16.28 -28.77 0.56
C LYS A 420 15.76 -27.67 1.48
N PHE A 421 15.28 -26.56 0.94
CA PHE A 421 14.80 -25.45 1.74
C PHE A 421 13.54 -25.86 2.49
N ASN A 422 13.58 -25.69 3.82
CA ASN A 422 12.52 -26.12 4.72
C ASN A 422 11.88 -24.91 5.40
N PHE A 423 11.22 -24.08 4.60
CA PHE A 423 10.40 -22.99 5.09
C PHE A 423 9.24 -22.73 4.12
N THR A 424 8.20 -22.08 4.63
CA THR A 424 7.04 -21.64 3.85
C THR A 424 7.10 -20.14 3.69
N ILE A 425 6.65 -19.63 2.55
CA ILE A 425 6.48 -18.21 2.29
C ILE A 425 5.00 -17.87 2.14
N VAL A 426 4.66 -16.62 2.45
CA VAL A 426 3.39 -15.98 2.06
C VAL A 426 3.69 -14.87 1.07
N GLN A 427 2.90 -14.77 0.01
CA GLN A 427 3.13 -13.80 -1.06
C GLN A 427 1.84 -13.49 -1.84
N SER A 428 1.92 -12.51 -2.73
CA SER A 428 1.01 -12.40 -3.88
C SER A 428 1.85 -12.45 -5.15
N ALA A 429 1.58 -13.40 -6.04
CA ALA A 429 2.40 -13.66 -7.22
C ALA A 429 1.55 -14.28 -8.35
N PRO A 430 1.99 -14.22 -9.62
CA PRO A 430 1.25 -14.79 -10.75
C PRO A 430 1.30 -16.33 -10.83
N VAL A 431 1.75 -17.00 -9.77
CA VAL A 431 1.85 -18.46 -9.68
C VAL A 431 0.46 -19.12 -9.73
N PHE A 432 0.43 -20.39 -10.14
CA PHE A 432 -0.79 -21.21 -10.22
C PHE A 432 -1.96 -20.51 -10.93
N GLY A 433 -1.68 -19.81 -12.03
CA GLY A 433 -2.70 -19.14 -12.85
C GLY A 433 -3.14 -17.77 -12.34
N GLY A 434 -2.33 -17.12 -11.48
CA GLY A 434 -2.64 -15.77 -10.96
C GLY A 434 -3.56 -15.79 -9.74
N ILE A 435 -3.41 -16.79 -8.88
CA ILE A 435 -4.25 -17.05 -7.69
C ILE A 435 -4.45 -15.85 -6.75
N GLY A 436 -3.51 -14.89 -6.76
CA GLY A 436 -3.44 -13.80 -5.79
C GLY A 436 -2.58 -14.17 -4.61
N ILE A 437 -3.10 -13.95 -3.41
CA ILE A 437 -2.38 -14.18 -2.16
C ILE A 437 -2.31 -15.68 -1.89
N ASN A 438 -1.13 -16.20 -1.56
CA ASN A 438 -0.97 -17.62 -1.25
C ASN A 438 0.16 -17.88 -0.25
N ARG A 439 0.09 -19.07 0.36
CA ARG A 439 1.18 -19.73 1.07
C ARG A 439 1.81 -20.76 0.12
N MET A 440 3.12 -20.83 0.04
CA MET A 440 3.83 -21.79 -0.83
C MET A 440 5.10 -22.31 -0.15
N LYS A 441 5.48 -23.56 -0.41
CA LYS A 441 6.78 -24.10 0.00
C LYS A 441 7.91 -23.36 -0.71
N ALA A 442 8.90 -22.90 0.04
CA ALA A 442 9.98 -22.09 -0.52
C ALA A 442 10.88 -22.86 -1.50
N SER A 443 11.10 -24.16 -1.23
CA SER A 443 11.90 -25.03 -2.09
C SER A 443 11.40 -25.03 -3.53
N GLU A 444 10.09 -25.10 -3.69
CA GLU A 444 9.41 -25.22 -4.97
C GLU A 444 9.24 -23.86 -5.65
N TYR A 445 8.95 -22.81 -4.86
CA TYR A 445 8.83 -21.46 -5.38
C TYR A 445 10.15 -20.95 -5.97
N LEU A 446 11.26 -21.18 -5.27
CA LEU A 446 12.57 -20.67 -5.67
C LEU A 446 13.21 -21.51 -6.78
N GLU A 447 12.81 -22.76 -6.96
CA GLU A 447 13.32 -23.59 -8.07
C GLU A 447 12.68 -23.21 -9.41
N ASP A 448 11.41 -22.79 -9.43
CA ASP A 448 10.71 -22.33 -10.64
C ASP A 448 11.14 -20.91 -11.08
N ASN A 449 11.77 -20.14 -10.18
CA ASN A 449 12.16 -18.74 -10.41
C ASN A 449 13.67 -18.49 -10.36
N ALA A 450 14.49 -19.54 -10.21
CA ALA A 450 15.96 -19.48 -10.32
C ALA A 450 16.41 -19.73 -11.75
#